data_AF-A0A1R1PW37-F1
#
_entry.id   AF-A0A1R1PW37-F1
#
_cell.length_a   1.000
_cell.length_b   1.000
_cell.length_c   1.000
_cell.angle_alpha   90.00
_cell.angle_beta   90.00
_cell.angle_gamma   90.00
#
_symmetry.space_group_name_H-M   'P 1'
#
loop_
_entity.id
_entity.type
_entity.pdbx_description
1 polymer ?
#
loop_
_entity_poly.entity_id
_entity_poly.type
_entity_poly.pdbx_seq_one_letter_code
_entity_poly.pdbx_strand_id
1 'polypeptide(L)' 'MQVHDVKQDDGQTKQYLLTKGDNNAVDDRGLYNDGQLWLSRDMIFGRVDYPQLKFVVLVLMCILAVFEEDE' A
#
# COMPACT_ATOMS: atom_id res chain seq x y z
N MET A 1 -9.88 -1.64 -0.62
CA MET A 1 -9.47 -0.34 -0.06
C MET A 1 -10.71 0.43 0.35
N GLN A 2 -10.73 0.97 1.56
CA GLN A 2 -11.80 1.86 2.03
C GLN A 2 -11.27 3.28 2.19
N VAL A 3 -12.13 4.25 1.93
CA VAL A 3 -11.83 5.68 2.01
C VAL A 3 -12.80 6.32 2.99
N HIS A 4 -12.26 7.12 3.90
CA HIS A 4 -13.05 7.91 4.84
C HIS A 4 -12.60 9.37 4.77
N ASP A 5 -13.48 10.23 4.29
CA ASP A 5 -13.21 11.65 4.13
C ASP A 5 -13.88 12.46 5.25
N VAL A 6 -13.12 13.33 5.90
CA VAL A 6 -13.58 14.20 6.99
C VAL A 6 -13.41 15.65 6.58
N LYS A 7 -14.50 16.44 6.63
CA LYS A 7 -14.43 17.89 6.46
C LYS A 7 -13.94 18.54 7.74
N GLN A 8 -12.97 19.42 7.62
CA GLN A 8 -12.44 20.24 8.71
C GLN A 8 -13.10 21.63 8.69
N ASP A 9 -13.04 22.31 9.84
CA ASP A 9 -13.66 23.63 10.04
C ASP A 9 -13.03 24.72 9.17
N ASP A 10 -11.79 24.54 8.72
CA ASP A 10 -11.07 25.41 7.79
C ASP A 10 -11.47 25.21 6.31
N GLY A 11 -12.44 24.33 6.05
CA GLY A 11 -12.92 23.98 4.72
C GLY A 11 -12.08 22.92 4.00
N GLN A 12 -10.99 22.43 4.59
CA GLN A 12 -10.18 21.37 3.98
C GLN A 12 -10.81 19.98 4.21
N THR A 13 -10.59 19.06 3.27
CA THR A 13 -11.00 17.66 3.43
C THR A 13 -9.78 16.81 3.74
N LYS A 14 -9.81 16.13 4.89
CA LYS A 14 -8.79 15.16 5.28
C LYS A 14 -9.25 13.76 4.91
N GLN A 15 -8.44 13.09 4.09
CA GLN A 15 -8.72 11.74 3.62
C GLN A 15 -7.94 10.71 4.43
N TYR A 16 -8.66 9.67 4.83
CA TYR A 16 -8.14 8.49 5.51
C TYR A 16 -8.39 7.23 4.69
N LEU A 17 -7.44 6.31 4.74
CA LEU A 17 -7.37 5.13 3.87
C LEU A 17 -7.15 3.88 4.72
N LEU A 18 -7.93 2.83 4.41
CA LEU A 18 -7.71 1.50 4.94
C LEU A 18 -7.28 0.58 3.81
N THR A 19 -6.06 0.04 3.95
CA THR A 19 -5.45 -0.85 2.97
C THR A 19 -5.82 -2.30 3.26
N LYS A 20 -5.86 -3.06 2.17
CA LYS A 20 -6.05 -4.50 2.15
C LYS A 20 -5.44 -5.03 0.85
N GLY A 21 -4.76 -6.17 0.90
CA GLY A 21 -4.32 -6.90 -0.29
C GLY A 21 -5.48 -7.52 -1.09
N ASP A 22 -5.26 -7.76 -2.38
CA ASP A 22 -6.29 -8.25 -3.32
C ASP A 22 -6.96 -9.58 -2.90
N ASN A 23 -6.30 -10.38 -2.06
CA ASN A 23 -6.78 -11.69 -1.60
C ASN A 23 -6.82 -11.86 -0.07
N ASN A 24 -6.91 -10.75 0.69
CA ASN A 24 -6.92 -10.81 2.15
C ASN A 24 -8.34 -10.71 2.71
N ALA A 25 -8.69 -11.61 3.65
CA ALA A 25 -9.95 -11.55 4.40
C ALA A 25 -9.94 -10.43 5.46
N VAL A 26 -8.75 -10.06 5.95
CA VAL A 26 -8.53 -9.07 7.01
C VAL A 26 -7.77 -7.88 6.46
N ASP A 27 -8.00 -6.69 7.03
CA ASP A 27 -7.29 -5.46 6.67
C ASP A 27 -5.85 -5.44 7.19
N ASP A 28 -4.98 -4.63 6.59
CA ASP A 28 -3.54 -4.66 6.87
C ASP A 28 -3.14 -3.90 8.16
N ARG A 29 -4.07 -3.70 9.11
CA ARG A 29 -3.83 -2.87 10.32
C ARG A 29 -2.66 -3.38 11.19
N GLY A 30 -2.37 -4.68 11.14
CA GLY A 30 -1.20 -5.25 11.82
C GLY A 30 0.15 -4.81 11.24
N LEU A 31 0.16 -4.15 10.08
CA LEU A 31 1.35 -3.58 9.46
C LEU A 31 1.50 -2.06 9.73
N TYR A 32 0.51 -1.44 10.37
CA TYR A 32 0.57 -0.03 10.74
C TYR A 32 1.33 0.15 12.06
N ASN A 33 1.68 1.39 12.40
CA ASN A 33 2.23 1.69 13.72
C ASN A 33 1.22 1.37 14.82
N ASP A 34 1.70 1.11 16.04
CA ASP A 34 0.85 0.80 17.19
C ASP A 34 -0.25 1.86 17.40
N GLY A 35 -1.51 1.40 17.49
CA GLY A 35 -2.68 2.26 17.67
C GLY A 35 -3.15 3.00 16.41
N GLN A 36 -2.44 2.88 15.29
CA GLN A 36 -2.84 3.48 14.02
C GLN A 36 -3.86 2.59 13.30
N LEU A 37 -5.07 3.10 13.10
CA LEU A 37 -6.16 2.37 12.43
C LEU A 37 -6.36 2.73 10.97
N TRP A 38 -5.85 3.88 10.55
CA TRP A 38 -6.01 4.46 9.21
C TRP A 38 -4.72 5.15 8.76
N LEU A 39 -4.49 5.17 7.45
CA LEU A 39 -3.42 5.95 6.82
C LEU A 39 -3.97 7.30 6.34
N SER A 40 -3.25 8.38 6.59
CA SER A 40 -3.54 9.67 5.96
C SER A 40 -2.91 9.76 4.57
N ARG A 41 -3.42 10.65 3.72
CA ARG A 41 -2.99 10.75 2.33
C ARG A 41 -1.50 11.06 2.15
N ASP A 42 -0.91 11.82 3.07
CA ASP A 42 0.51 12.16 3.12
C ASP A 42 1.44 10.96 3.36
N MET A 43 0.92 9.88 3.94
CA MET A 43 1.66 8.63 4.13
C MET A 43 1.68 7.74 2.86
N ILE A 44 0.96 8.14 1.81
CA ILE A 44 0.88 7.40 0.55
C ILE A 44 1.81 8.02 -0.49
N PHE A 45 2.85 7.29 -0.86
CA PHE A 45 3.83 7.75 -1.86
C PHE A 45 3.30 7.77 -3.29
N GLY A 46 2.32 6.94 -3.63
CA GLY A 46 1.77 6.89 -4.98
C GLY A 46 0.75 5.78 -5.19
N ARG A 47 0.20 5.74 -6.41
CA ARG A 47 -0.70 4.70 -6.88
C ARG A 47 -0.05 4.02 -8.09
N VAL A 48 -0.16 2.70 -8.16
CA VAL A 48 0.31 1.93 -9.32
C VAL A 48 -0.82 1.85 -10.34
N ASP A 49 -0.65 2.52 -11.48
CA ASP A 49 -1.63 2.48 -12.59
C ASP A 49 -1.26 1.46 -13.68
N TYR A 50 -0.11 0.79 -13.56
CA TYR A 50 0.34 -0.24 -14.49
C TYR A 50 0.43 -1.61 -13.78
N PRO A 51 -0.69 -2.32 -13.59
CA PRO A 51 -0.72 -3.57 -12.84
C PRO A 51 0.11 -4.68 -13.48
N GLN A 52 0.51 -4.57 -14.75
CA GLN A 52 1.39 -5.53 -15.41
C GLN A 52 2.84 -5.41 -14.93
N LEU A 53 3.26 -4.23 -14.45
CA LEU A 53 4.62 -3.97 -13.99
C LEU A 53 5.02 -4.88 -12.82
N LYS A 54 4.05 -5.29 -11.99
CA LYS A 54 4.28 -6.20 -10.86
C LYS A 54 4.85 -7.55 -11.28
N PHE A 55 4.46 -8.06 -12.46
CA PHE A 55 4.98 -9.33 -12.97
C PHE A 55 6.40 -9.17 -13.53
N VAL A 56 6.70 -8.03 -14.17
CA VAL A 56 8.05 -7.73 -14.65
C VAL A 56 9.03 -7.63 -13.47
N VAL A 57 8.64 -6.90 -12.41
CA VAL A 57 9.44 -6.79 -11.18
C VAL A 57 9.61 -8.15 -10.52
N LEU A 58 8.55 -8.96 -10.42
CA LEU A 58 8.64 -10.31 -9.83
C LEU A 58 9.60 -11.20 -10.61
N VAL A 59 9.53 -11.22 -11.94
CA VAL A 59 10.45 -12.00 -12.78
C VAL A 59 11.89 -11.51 -12.62
N LEU A 60 12.11 -10.20 -12.62
CA LEU A 60 13.44 -9.63 -12.37
C LEU A 60 14.00 -10.05 -11.01
N MET A 61 13.17 -9.99 -9.95
CA MET A 61 13.57 -10.44 -8.60
C MET A 61 13.89 -11.93 -8.57
N CYS A 62 13.11 -12.78 -9.24
CA CYS A 62 13.42 -14.21 -9.34
C CYS A 62 14.74 -14.47 -10.08
N ILE A 63 15.01 -13.72 -11.16
CA ILE A 63 16.27 -13.81 -11.90
C ILE A 63 17.44 -13.42 -10.99
N LEU A 64 17.34 -12.28 -10.30
CA LEU A 64 18.37 -11.84 -9.36
C LEU A 64 18.60 -12.88 -8.26
N ALA A 65 17.54 -13.40 -7.66
CA ALA A 65 17.63 -14.43 -6.61
C ALA A 65 18.32 -15.71 -7.10
N VAL A 66 18.10 -16.14 -8.34
CA VAL A 66 18.78 -17.30 -8.93
C VAL A 66 20.28 -17.02 -9.11
N PHE A 67 20.65 -15.82 -9.55
CA PHE A 67 22.06 -15.45 -9.76
C PHE A 67 22.81 -15.11 -8.47
N GLU A 68 22.10 -14.86 -7.37
CA GLU A 68 22.68 -14.57 -6.05
C GLU A 68 23.08 -15.87 -5.31
N GLU A 69 22.61 -17.04 -5.75
CA GLU A 69 23.01 -18.34 -5.17
C GLU A 69 24.38 -18.86 -5.66
N ASP A 70 24.99 -18.21 -6.66
CA ASP A 70 26.25 -18.64 -7.28
C ASP A 70 27.53 -18.04 -6.64
N GLU A 71 27.42 -17.26 -5.54
CA GLU A 71 28.54 -16.75 -4.72
C GLU A 71 28.56 -17.30 -3.28
#